data_AF-K3YEF7-F1
#
_entry.id   AF-K3YEF7-F1
#
_cell.length_a   1.000
_cell.length_b   1.000
_cell.length_c   1.000
_cell.angle_alpha   90.00
_cell.angle_beta   90.00
_cell.angle_gamma   90.00
#
_symmetry.space_group_name_H-M   'P 1'
#
loop_
_entity.id
_entity.type
_entity.pdbx_description
1 polymer ?
#
loop_
_entity_poly.entity_id
_entity_poly.type
_entity_poly.pdbx_seq_one_letter_code
_entity_poly.pdbx_strand_id
1 'polypeptide(L)'
;MAIEIAPWAIKAIDTLLHRHGLRDRDECAMCAQEVETMDHLLTSCVHIREAWFRILRFFGLQCLLPQVEAPFAEWWIQERKRVAKTQRKDFDSLVWLVAWSFWKEWDIQMHERTTLQPVALTSVVLWKRGLEVGLAS
;
A
#
# COMPACT_ATOMS: atom_id res chain seq x y z
N MET A 1 -2.08 14.38 13.54
CA MET A 1 -1.94 14.77 12.12
C MET A 1 -2.32 13.55 11.31
N ALA A 2 -3.61 13.43 10.97
CA ALA A 2 -4.09 12.36 10.12
C ALA A 2 -3.75 12.76 8.69
N ILE A 3 -2.81 12.05 8.06
CA ILE A 3 -2.63 12.16 6.63
C ILE A 3 -3.85 11.47 6.03
N GLU A 4 -4.90 12.24 5.72
CA GLU A 4 -5.98 11.76 4.88
C GLU A 4 -5.39 11.53 3.48
N ILE A 5 -4.83 10.34 3.24
CA ILE A 5 -4.65 9.88 1.86
C ILE A 5 -6.06 9.65 1.34
N ALA A 6 -6.59 10.69 0.73
CA ALA A 6 -7.86 10.62 0.06
C ALA A 6 -7.79 9.52 -1.02
N PRO A 7 -8.86 8.74 -1.22
CA PRO A 7 -8.90 7.65 -2.22
C PRO A 7 -8.46 8.07 -3.64
N TRP A 8 -8.51 9.36 -3.96
CA TRP A 8 -7.99 9.88 -5.23
C TRP A 8 -6.46 9.90 -5.31
N ALA A 9 -5.74 10.06 -4.19
CA ALA A 9 -4.27 9.99 -4.17
C ALA A 9 -3.77 8.58 -4.49
N ILE A 10 -4.53 7.56 -4.03
CA ILE A 10 -4.28 6.16 -4.36
C ILE A 10 -4.42 5.91 -5.86
N LYS A 11 -5.52 6.38 -6.46
CA LYS A 11 -5.73 6.30 -7.93
C LYS A 11 -4.75 7.16 -8.74
N ALA A 12 -4.32 8.30 -8.20
CA ALA A 12 -3.37 9.18 -8.86
C ALA A 12 -2.00 8.54 -8.96
N ILE A 13 -1.55 7.84 -7.91
CA ILE A 13 -0.29 7.10 -7.91
C ILE A 13 -0.35 5.95 -8.93
N ASP A 14 -1.43 5.17 -8.96
CA ASP A 14 -1.63 4.10 -9.96
C ASP A 14 -1.63 4.63 -11.41
N THR A 15 -2.32 5.77 -11.65
CA THR A 15 -2.34 6.43 -12.95
C THR A 15 -0.95 6.96 -13.36
N LEU A 16 -0.19 7.50 -12.42
CA LEU A 16 1.16 8.02 -12.66
C LEU A 16 2.15 6.89 -12.98
N LEU A 17 2.05 5.76 -12.28
CA LEU A 17 2.87 4.58 -12.54
C LEU A 17 2.64 4.02 -13.95
N HIS A 18 1.38 3.95 -14.38
CA HIS A 18 1.03 3.58 -15.75
C HIS A 18 1.54 4.58 -16.80
N ARG A 19 1.45 5.89 -16.54
CA ARG A 19 1.88 6.94 -17.49
C ARG A 19 3.39 7.01 -17.71
N HIS A 20 4.18 6.65 -16.71
CA HIS A 20 5.64 6.72 -16.78
C HIS A 20 6.33 5.42 -17.22
N GLY A 21 5.56 4.40 -17.63
CA GLY A 21 6.13 3.13 -18.13
C GLY A 21 6.92 2.35 -17.08
N LEU A 22 6.68 2.64 -15.79
CA LEU A 22 7.32 1.95 -14.66
C LEU A 22 6.68 0.58 -14.39
N ARG A 23 5.57 0.27 -15.08
CA ARG A 23 4.90 -1.02 -15.15
C ARG A 23 5.24 -1.70 -16.48
N ASP A 24 6.40 -2.37 -16.54
CA ASP A 24 6.73 -3.27 -17.67
C ASP A 24 6.17 -4.69 -17.45
N ARG A 25 5.74 -4.98 -16.22
CA ARG A 25 5.00 -6.18 -15.84
C ARG A 25 3.76 -5.78 -15.05
N ASP A 26 2.61 -6.29 -15.46
CA ASP A 26 1.35 -6.08 -14.75
C ASP A 26 1.27 -6.90 -13.44
N GLU A 27 2.21 -7.79 -13.16
CA GLU A 27 2.20 -8.69 -12.01
C GLU A 27 2.69 -8.04 -10.70
N CYS A 28 2.02 -8.34 -9.59
CA CYS A 28 2.34 -7.87 -8.25
C CYS A 28 3.81 -8.07 -7.88
N ALA A 29 4.42 -7.02 -7.32
CA ALA A 29 5.83 -7.03 -7.01
C ALA A 29 6.27 -8.07 -5.97
N MET A 30 5.33 -8.50 -5.12
CA MET A 30 5.59 -9.45 -4.04
C MET A 30 5.26 -10.88 -4.44
N CYS A 31 4.04 -11.13 -4.96
CA CYS A 31 3.59 -12.50 -5.24
C CYS A 31 3.85 -12.96 -6.68
N ALA A 32 4.01 -12.04 -7.63
CA ALA A 32 4.16 -12.33 -9.07
C ALA A 32 3.06 -13.25 -9.66
N GLN A 33 1.86 -13.25 -9.08
CA GLN A 33 0.77 -14.15 -9.45
C GLN A 33 -0.45 -13.43 -10.02
N GLU A 34 -0.77 -12.24 -9.51
CA GLU A 34 -1.94 -11.47 -9.91
C GLU A 34 -1.54 -10.07 -10.38
N VAL A 35 -2.47 -9.41 -11.07
CA VAL A 35 -2.30 -8.03 -11.50
C VAL A 35 -2.09 -7.14 -10.28
N GLU A 36 -1.00 -6.38 -10.32
CA GLU A 36 -0.70 -5.43 -9.28
C GLU A 36 -1.76 -4.33 -9.29
N THR A 37 -2.40 -4.16 -8.15
CA THR A 37 -3.24 -2.99 -7.86
C THR A 37 -2.91 -2.55 -6.45
N MET A 38 -3.21 -1.30 -6.09
CA MET A 38 -3.01 -0.85 -4.71
C MET A 38 -3.80 -1.73 -3.73
N ASP A 39 -5.02 -2.11 -4.08
CA ASP A 39 -5.85 -3.00 -3.26
C ASP A 39 -5.23 -4.41 -3.19
N HIS A 40 -4.71 -4.94 -4.30
CA HIS A 40 -3.97 -6.19 -4.25
C HIS A 40 -2.72 -6.07 -3.35
N LEU A 41 -1.97 -4.99 -3.46
CA LEU A 41 -0.78 -4.75 -2.65
C LEU A 41 -1.08 -4.61 -1.15
N LEU A 42 -2.21 -3.99 -0.77
CA LEU A 42 -2.49 -3.64 0.61
C LEU A 42 -3.41 -4.62 1.33
N THR A 43 -4.26 -5.37 0.62
CA THR A 43 -5.21 -6.31 1.24
C THR A 43 -5.23 -7.69 0.62
N SER A 44 -4.97 -7.85 -0.69
CA SER A 44 -5.27 -9.12 -1.37
C SER A 44 -4.05 -10.01 -1.64
N CYS A 45 -2.83 -9.48 -1.66
CA CYS A 45 -1.60 -10.23 -1.87
C CYS A 45 -1.41 -11.28 -0.77
N VAL A 46 -1.04 -12.51 -1.15
CA VAL A 46 -0.89 -13.64 -0.21
C VAL A 46 0.10 -13.34 0.93
N HIS A 47 1.22 -12.69 0.63
CA HIS A 47 2.22 -12.30 1.62
C HIS A 47 1.69 -11.23 2.58
N ILE A 48 0.86 -10.32 2.05
CA ILE A 48 0.29 -9.20 2.78
C ILE A 48 -0.83 -9.67 3.70
N ARG A 49 -1.68 -10.60 3.25
CA ARG A 49 -2.69 -11.24 4.09
C ARG A 49 -2.06 -12.00 5.26
N GLU A 50 -0.99 -12.74 5.02
CA GLU A 50 -0.25 -13.42 6.09
C GLU A 50 0.38 -12.42 7.08
N ALA A 51 0.93 -11.31 6.58
CA ALA A 51 1.46 -10.26 7.44
C ALA A 51 0.34 -9.60 8.29
N TRP A 52 -0.80 -9.27 7.69
CA TRP A 52 -1.99 -8.81 8.41
C TRP A 52 -2.44 -9.80 9.47
N PHE A 53 -2.49 -11.10 9.15
CA PHE A 53 -2.82 -12.16 10.10
C PHE A 53 -1.91 -12.14 11.30
N ARG A 54 -0.59 -12.14 11.09
CA ARG A 54 0.39 -12.14 12.19
C ARG A 54 0.28 -10.90 13.06
N ILE A 55 0.17 -9.73 12.44
CA ILE A 55 0.11 -8.45 13.15
C ILE A 55 -1.20 -8.33 13.93
N LEU A 56 -2.35 -8.55 13.28
CA LEU A 56 -3.65 -8.45 13.96
C LEU A 56 -3.79 -9.51 15.05
N ARG A 57 -3.29 -10.74 14.84
CA ARG A 57 -3.28 -11.78 15.87
C ARG A 57 -2.43 -11.37 17.08
N PHE A 58 -1.30 -10.71 16.88
CA PHE A 58 -0.47 -10.20 17.98
C PHE A 58 -1.23 -9.19 18.85
N PHE A 59 -2.11 -8.39 18.25
CA PHE A 59 -2.98 -7.45 18.96
C PHE A 59 -4.33 -8.05 19.41
N GLY A 60 -4.59 -9.34 19.17
CA GLY A 60 -5.88 -9.98 19.47
C GLY A 60 -7.05 -9.52 18.59
N LEU A 61 -6.74 -8.95 17.42
CA LEU A 61 -7.67 -8.36 16.45
C LEU A 61 -7.85 -9.22 15.19
N GLN A 62 -7.53 -10.52 15.25
CA GLN A 62 -7.61 -11.43 14.09
C GLN A 62 -9.00 -11.51 13.45
N CYS A 63 -10.06 -11.12 14.17
CA CYS A 63 -11.42 -11.06 13.62
C CYS A 63 -11.64 -9.89 12.64
N LEU A 64 -10.66 -8.98 12.52
CA LEU A 64 -10.69 -7.80 11.64
C LEU A 64 -9.87 -7.99 10.36
N LEU A 65 -9.50 -9.23 10.01
CA LEU A 65 -8.70 -9.50 8.82
C LEU A 65 -9.40 -9.03 7.52
N PRO A 66 -8.65 -8.50 6.55
CA PRO A 66 -9.20 -8.19 5.26
C PRO A 66 -9.70 -9.45 4.57
N GLN A 67 -10.90 -9.34 4.00
CA GLN A 67 -11.43 -10.37 3.11
C GLN A 67 -10.65 -10.37 1.79
N VAL A 68 -10.63 -11.51 1.12
CA VAL A 68 -10.04 -11.65 -0.21
C VAL A 68 -10.72 -10.64 -1.14
N GLU A 69 -9.92 -9.85 -1.86
CA GLU A 69 -10.35 -8.84 -2.84
C GLU A 69 -11.08 -7.61 -2.26
N ALA A 70 -11.14 -7.43 -0.93
CA ALA A 70 -11.74 -6.23 -0.36
C ALA A 70 -10.86 -4.99 -0.62
N PRO A 71 -11.40 -3.90 -1.18
CA PRO A 71 -10.65 -2.65 -1.33
C PRO A 71 -10.13 -2.15 0.03
N PHE A 72 -8.89 -1.69 0.09
CA PHE A 72 -8.22 -1.35 1.35
C PHE A 72 -8.99 -0.31 2.17
N ALA A 73 -9.46 0.75 1.51
CA ALA A 73 -10.20 1.81 2.15
C ALA A 73 -11.57 1.33 2.69
N GLU A 74 -12.25 0.46 1.95
CA GLU A 74 -13.55 -0.07 2.35
C GLU A 74 -13.42 -1.01 3.55
N TRP A 75 -12.46 -1.93 3.49
CA TRP A 75 -12.13 -2.81 4.60
C TRP A 75 -11.80 -2.01 5.87
N TRP A 76 -10.91 -1.02 5.79
CA TRP A 76 -10.53 -0.21 6.95
C TRP A 76 -11.76 0.48 7.56
N ILE A 77 -12.58 1.15 6.75
CA ILE A 77 -13.78 1.84 7.25
C ILE A 77 -14.78 0.87 7.91
N GLN A 78 -14.94 -0.32 7.34
CA GLN A 78 -15.85 -1.34 7.89
C GLN A 78 -15.34 -1.89 9.22
N GLU A 79 -14.09 -2.32 9.29
CA GLU A 79 -13.52 -2.90 10.51
C GLU A 79 -13.37 -1.88 11.64
N ARG A 80 -13.07 -0.63 11.30
CA ARG A 80 -13.06 0.48 12.26
C ARG A 80 -14.40 0.65 13.00
N LYS A 81 -15.53 0.33 12.37
CA LYS A 81 -16.86 0.41 13.03
C LYS A 81 -17.01 -0.64 14.13
N ARG A 82 -16.32 -1.78 14.00
CA ARG A 82 -16.31 -2.89 14.97
C ARG A 82 -15.38 -2.62 16.16
N VAL A 83 -14.46 -1.66 16.03
CA VAL A 83 -13.57 -1.21 17.11
C VAL A 83 -14.25 -0.19 18.02
N ALA A 84 -14.07 -0.34 19.33
CA ALA A 84 -14.57 0.59 20.34
C ALA A 84 -14.07 2.02 20.08
N LYS A 85 -14.93 3.03 20.28
CA LYS A 85 -14.62 4.44 19.94
C LYS A 85 -13.31 4.94 20.55
N THR A 86 -12.98 4.50 21.76
CA THR A 86 -11.76 4.84 22.49
C THR A 86 -10.50 4.26 21.86
N GLN A 87 -10.59 3.08 21.22
CA GLN A 87 -9.46 2.35 20.62
C GLN A 87 -9.30 2.63 19.12
N ARG A 88 -10.23 3.36 18.48
CA ARG A 88 -10.18 3.63 17.04
C ARG A 88 -8.91 4.35 16.61
N LYS A 89 -8.38 5.26 17.43
CA LYS A 89 -7.13 5.97 17.12
C LYS A 89 -5.93 5.02 17.05
N ASP A 90 -5.87 4.07 17.98
CA ASP A 90 -4.78 3.09 18.03
C ASP A 90 -4.89 2.12 16.87
N PHE A 91 -6.11 1.67 16.56
CA PHE A 91 -6.39 0.85 15.38
C PHE A 91 -6.03 1.57 14.07
N ASP A 92 -6.48 2.82 13.90
CA ASP A 92 -6.18 3.63 12.71
C ASP A 92 -4.66 3.83 12.56
N SER A 93 -3.95 4.04 13.68
CA SER A 93 -2.48 4.18 13.68
C SER A 93 -1.79 2.88 13.30
N LEU A 94 -2.26 1.73 13.81
CA LEU A 94 -1.74 0.42 13.45
C LEU A 94 -1.95 0.15 11.95
N VAL A 95 -3.17 0.32 11.46
CA VAL A 95 -3.50 0.07 10.04
C VAL A 95 -2.63 0.92 9.13
N TRP A 96 -2.46 2.20 9.48
CA TRP A 96 -1.60 3.11 8.76
C TRP A 96 -0.13 2.68 8.75
N LEU A 97 0.43 2.34 9.92
CA LEU A 97 1.83 1.91 10.04
C LEU A 97 2.12 0.66 9.21
N VAL A 98 1.20 -0.29 9.20
CA VAL A 98 1.31 -1.54 8.45
C VAL A 98 1.22 -1.27 6.96
N ALA A 99 0.21 -0.52 6.51
CA ALA A 99 0.06 -0.13 5.10
C ALA A 99 1.28 0.65 4.59
N TRP A 100 1.79 1.58 5.39
CA TRP A 100 3.02 2.33 5.06
C TRP A 100 4.25 1.44 4.95
N SER A 101 4.37 0.43 5.81
CA SER A 101 5.50 -0.51 5.77
C SER A 101 5.45 -1.36 4.51
N PHE A 102 4.26 -1.81 4.11
CA PHE A 102 4.06 -2.53 2.84
C PHE A 102 4.35 -1.67 1.62
N TRP A 103 3.89 -0.41 1.63
CA TRP A 103 4.18 0.56 0.58
C TRP A 103 5.69 0.79 0.43
N LYS A 104 6.43 0.91 1.55
CA LYS A 104 7.88 1.10 1.52
C LYS A 104 8.60 -0.12 0.94
N GLU A 105 8.21 -1.31 1.34
CA GLU A 105 8.77 -2.55 0.79
C GLU A 105 8.53 -2.61 -0.72
N TRP A 106 7.32 -2.27 -1.15
CA TRP A 106 6.98 -2.18 -2.57
C TRP A 106 7.84 -1.15 -3.32
N ASP A 107 8.08 0.05 -2.77
CA ASP A 107 8.95 1.07 -3.40
C ASP A 107 10.39 0.55 -3.57
N ILE A 108 10.91 -0.21 -2.59
CA ILE A 108 12.23 -0.86 -2.69
C ILE A 108 12.23 -1.87 -3.83
N GLN A 109 11.26 -2.79 -3.85
CA GLN A 109 11.15 -3.82 -4.89
C GLN A 109 11.00 -3.21 -6.29
N MET A 110 10.20 -2.14 -6.42
CA MET A 110 10.06 -1.42 -7.68
C MET A 110 11.32 -0.68 -8.09
N HIS A 111 12.04 -0.08 -7.13
CA HIS A 111 13.32 0.54 -7.41
C HIS A 111 14.33 -0.49 -7.93
N GLU A 112 14.45 -1.65 -7.27
CA GLU A 112 15.32 -2.74 -7.72
C GLU A 112 14.95 -3.22 -9.12
N ARG A 113 13.66 -3.46 -9.39
CA ARG A 113 13.17 -3.82 -10.74
C ARG A 113 13.51 -2.79 -11.80
N THR A 114 13.45 -1.50 -11.44
CA THR A 114 13.77 -0.39 -12.33
C THR A 114 15.28 -0.25 -12.53
N THR A 115 16.11 -0.53 -11.51
CA THR A 115 17.58 -0.51 -11.66
C THR A 115 18.09 -1.56 -12.64
N LEU A 116 17.34 -2.65 -12.84
CA LEU A 116 17.61 -3.65 -13.88
C LEU A 116 17.29 -3.15 -15.30
N GLN A 117 16.62 -2.00 -15.43
CA GLN A 117 16.27 -1.33 -16.69
C GLN A 117 16.91 0.06 -16.74
N PRO A 118 18.12 0.21 -17.33
CA PRO A 118 18.88 1.46 -17.29
C PRO A 118 18.13 2.70 -17.83
N VAL A 119 17.16 2.51 -18.73
CA VAL A 119 16.37 3.59 -19.33
C VAL A 119 15.31 4.18 -18.37
N ALA A 120 14.87 3.42 -17.36
CA ALA A 120 13.78 3.81 -16.45
C ALA A 120 14.29 4.49 -15.16
N LEU A 121 15.61 4.59 -14.96
CA LEU A 121 16.21 5.22 -13.78
C LEU A 121 15.95 6.73 -13.69
N THR A 122 15.90 7.42 -14.83
CA THR A 122 15.73 8.88 -14.88
C THR A 122 14.32 9.32 -14.47
N SER A 123 13.29 8.56 -14.84
CA SER A 123 11.90 8.81 -14.45
C SER A 123 11.67 8.58 -12.95
N VAL A 124 12.30 7.56 -12.35
CA VAL A 124 12.20 7.28 -10.90
C VAL A 124 12.88 8.37 -10.05
N VAL A 125 14.08 8.82 -10.44
CA VAL A 125 14.81 9.86 -9.69
C VAL A 125 14.05 11.19 -9.68
N LEU A 126 13.43 11.55 -10.81
CA LEU A 126 12.61 12.76 -10.90
C LEU A 126 11.33 12.65 -10.07
N TRP A 127 10.70 11.46 -10.01
CA TRP A 127 9.53 11.23 -9.17
C TRP A 127 9.85 11.28 -7.67
N LYS A 128 10.92 10.62 -7.21
CA LYS A 128 11.32 10.66 -5.79
C LYS A 128 11.54 12.10 -5.31
N ARG A 129 12.22 12.91 -6.13
CA ARG A 129 12.39 14.35 -5.87
C ARG A 129 11.05 15.10 -5.82
N GLY A 130 10.11 14.80 -6.71
CA GLY A 130 8.79 15.43 -6.71
C GLY A 130 7.94 15.07 -5.47
N LEU A 131 8.00 13.82 -5.02
CA LEU A 131 7.26 13.33 -3.86
C LEU A 131 7.79 13.92 -2.54
N GLU A 132 9.12 14.03 -2.40
CA GLU A 132 9.76 14.65 -1.24
C GLU A 132 9.40 16.14 -1.11
N VAL A 133 9.32 16.86 -2.23
CA VAL A 133 8.95 18.29 -2.26
C VAL A 133 7.46 18.48 -2.00
N GLY A 134 6.60 17.58 -2.48
CA GLY A 134 5.15 17.63 -2.26
C GLY A 134 4.69 17.24 -0.85
N LEU A 135 5.49 16.48 -0.09
CA LEU A 135 5.23 16.15 1.32
C LEU A 135 5.76 17.22 2.30
N ALA A 136 6.63 18.11 1.83
CA ALA A 136 7.23 19.20 2.61
C ALA A 136 6.50 20.55 2.47
N SER A 137 5.38 20.59 1.73
CA SER A 137 4.56 21.78 1.45
C SER A 137 3.16 21.61 2.02
#